data_AF-A0AAD1HRF4-F1
#
_entry.id   AF-A0AAD1HRF4-F1
#
_cell.length_a   1.000
_cell.length_b   1.000
_cell.length_c   1.000
_cell.angle_alpha   90.00
_cell.angle_beta   90.00
_cell.angle_gamma   90.00
#
_symmetry.space_group_name_H-M   'P 1'
#
loop_
_entity.id
_entity.type
_entity.pdbx_description
1 polymer ?
#
loop_
_entity_poly.entity_id
_entity_poly.type
_entity_poly.pdbx_seq_one_letter_code
_entity_poly.pdbx_strand_id
1 'polypeptide(L)'
;MCQWYNAQYATLRSQIARLQKNRIGPDGNDFDYTRDNIGQQVDIVTGNIGQALDFLTPRVQALTQAQNPYGDNYFPIYKGEAFYKLWEQLSNVNAGILAHQPDWFTAPSVQKAQRWGSDIYRSRVCEQ
;
A
#
# COMPACT_ATOMS: atom_id res chain seq x y z
N MET A 1 -3.13 -7.75 11.97
CA MET A 1 -2.38 -6.85 11.05
C MET A 1 -0.88 -7.11 11.11
N CYS A 2 -0.26 -7.21 12.30
CA CYS A 2 1.17 -7.52 12.44
C CYS A 2 1.61 -8.84 11.80
N GLN A 3 0.79 -9.89 11.83
CA GLN A 3 1.07 -11.15 11.11
C GLN A 3 1.37 -10.91 9.62
N TRP A 4 0.51 -10.17 8.92
CA TRP A 4 0.72 -9.82 7.51
C TRP A 4 1.91 -8.86 7.34
N TYR A 5 2.03 -7.87 8.23
CA TYR A 5 3.09 -6.87 8.13
C TYR A 5 4.48 -7.52 8.19
N ASN A 6 4.72 -8.37 9.18
CA ASN A 6 6.00 -9.05 9.36
C ASN A 6 6.29 -10.04 8.22
N ALA A 7 5.27 -10.69 7.66
CA ALA A 7 5.45 -11.72 6.63
C ALA A 7 5.54 -11.16 5.20
N GLN A 8 4.81 -10.09 4.87
CA GLN A 8 4.53 -9.72 3.48
C GLN A 8 4.90 -8.28 3.12
N TYR A 9 4.91 -7.35 4.08
CA TYR A 9 5.03 -5.91 3.75
C TYR A 9 6.35 -5.56 3.05
N ALA A 10 7.48 -6.08 3.55
CA ALA A 10 8.78 -5.79 2.97
C ALA A 10 8.88 -6.27 1.52
N THR A 11 8.38 -7.48 1.24
CA THR A 11 8.33 -8.07 -0.09
C THR A 11 7.43 -7.24 -1.02
N LEU A 12 6.22 -6.92 -0.57
CA LEU A 12 5.26 -6.12 -1.35
C LEU A 12 5.83 -4.73 -1.69
N ARG A 13 6.44 -4.06 -0.72
CA ARG A 13 7.08 -2.75 -0.93
C ARG A 13 8.17 -2.82 -2.01
N SER A 14 9.01 -3.86 -1.98
CA SER A 14 10.06 -4.06 -2.99
C SER A 14 9.50 -4.35 -4.37
N GLN A 15 8.41 -5.13 -4.46
CA GLN A 15 7.72 -5.40 -5.72
C GLN A 15 7.13 -4.12 -6.33
N ILE A 16 6.46 -3.27 -5.53
CA ILE A 16 5.93 -1.97 -5.96
C ILE A 16 7.07 -1.09 -6.49
N ALA A 17 8.16 -0.95 -5.73
CA ALA A 17 9.29 -0.12 -6.13
C ALA A 17 9.94 -0.60 -7.44
N ARG A 18 10.05 -1.92 -7.62
CA ARG A 18 10.55 -2.52 -8.86
C ARG A 18 9.64 -2.22 -10.04
N LEU A 19 8.32 -2.33 -9.88
CA LEU A 19 7.37 -1.99 -10.93
C LEU A 19 7.45 -0.50 -11.31
N GLN A 20 7.46 0.40 -10.32
CA GLN A 20 7.59 1.84 -10.56
C GLN A 20 8.82 2.19 -11.40
N LYS A 21 9.95 1.53 -11.12
CA LYS A 21 11.18 1.72 -11.90
C LYS A 21 11.07 1.13 -13.31
N ASN A 22 10.59 -0.12 -13.42
CA ASN A 22 10.61 -0.86 -14.67
C ASN A 22 9.63 -0.32 -15.71
N ARG A 23 8.51 0.28 -15.28
CA ARG A 23 7.52 0.81 -16.22
C ARG A 23 7.95 2.10 -16.92
N ILE A 24 9.04 2.75 -16.50
CA ILE A 24 9.54 3.96 -17.17
C ILE A 24 10.23 3.53 -18.45
N GLY A 25 9.60 3.80 -19.59
CA GLY A 25 10.13 3.49 -20.91
C GLY A 25 11.31 4.39 -21.30
N PRO A 26 12.06 4.02 -22.37
CA PRO A 26 13.14 4.85 -22.92
C PRO A 26 12.68 6.24 -23.40
N ASP A 27 11.40 6.34 -23.76
CA ASP A 27 10.70 7.56 -24.15
C ASP A 27 10.20 8.38 -22.95
N GLY A 28 10.43 7.91 -21.73
CA GLY A 28 9.95 8.51 -20.49
C GLY A 28 8.48 8.21 -20.16
N ASN A 29 7.76 7.48 -21.03
CA ASN A 29 6.36 7.12 -20.77
C ASN A 29 6.27 5.96 -19.79
N ASP A 30 5.34 6.03 -18.85
CA ASP A 30 5.21 5.10 -17.73
C ASP A 30 3.80 4.50 -17.56
N PHE A 31 2.90 4.79 -18.49
CA PHE A 31 1.52 4.31 -18.53
C PHE A 31 1.27 3.20 -19.56
N ASP A 32 2.23 2.95 -20.46
CA ASP A 32 2.14 1.86 -21.43
C ASP A 32 2.66 0.54 -20.83
N TYR A 33 1.73 -0.38 -20.55
CA TYR A 33 2.06 -1.69 -19.97
C TYR A 33 2.21 -2.79 -21.01
N THR A 34 2.07 -2.47 -22.30
CA THR A 34 2.19 -3.45 -23.40
C THR A 34 3.64 -3.80 -23.74
N ARG A 35 4.60 -3.03 -23.22
CA ARG A 35 6.03 -3.25 -23.44
C ARG A 35 6.60 -4.40 -22.61
N ASP A 36 7.54 -5.13 -23.21
CA ASP A 36 8.32 -6.20 -22.59
C ASP A 36 7.45 -7.15 -21.76
N ASN A 37 7.75 -7.29 -20.47
CA ASN A 37 6.96 -8.04 -19.50
C ASN A 37 6.29 -7.14 -18.45
N ILE A 38 6.05 -5.85 -18.75
CA ILE A 38 5.46 -4.91 -17.78
C ILE A 38 4.04 -5.34 -17.40
N GLY A 39 3.20 -5.75 -18.36
CA GLY A 39 1.87 -6.28 -18.08
C GLY A 39 1.88 -7.41 -17.06
N GLN A 40 2.76 -8.40 -17.24
CA GLN A 40 2.91 -9.51 -16.28
C GLN A 40 3.36 -9.02 -14.88
N GLN A 41 4.26 -8.03 -14.82
CA GLN A 41 4.67 -7.45 -13.54
C GLN A 41 3.52 -6.71 -12.86
N VAL A 42 2.70 -6.00 -13.64
CA VAL A 42 1.50 -5.30 -13.15
C VAL A 42 0.52 -6.31 -12.57
N ASP A 43 0.21 -7.39 -13.28
CA ASP A 43 -0.71 -8.43 -12.79
C ASP A 43 -0.26 -9.04 -11.47
N ILE A 44 1.04 -9.35 -11.35
CA ILE A 44 1.61 -9.90 -10.11
C ILE A 44 1.50 -8.88 -8.96
N VAL A 45 1.87 -7.62 -9.22
CA VAL A 45 1.90 -6.58 -8.17
C VAL A 45 0.49 -6.23 -7.73
N THR A 46 -0.45 -6.00 -8.65
CA THR A 46 -1.83 -5.66 -8.32
C THR A 46 -2.55 -6.83 -7.65
N GLY A 47 -2.27 -8.06 -8.06
CA GLY A 47 -2.75 -9.27 -7.38
C GLY A 47 -2.27 -9.34 -5.92
N ASN A 48 -0.98 -9.10 -5.68
CA ASN A 48 -0.42 -9.13 -4.31
C ASN A 48 -0.92 -7.95 -3.45
N ILE A 49 -1.10 -6.76 -4.03
CA ILE A 49 -1.73 -5.64 -3.32
C ILE A 49 -3.19 -6.00 -3.01
N GLY A 50 -3.93 -6.58 -3.95
CA GLY A 50 -5.31 -7.04 -3.75
C GLY A 50 -5.42 -7.99 -2.56
N GLN A 51 -4.59 -9.04 -2.50
CA GLN A 51 -4.56 -9.96 -1.37
C GLN A 51 -4.23 -9.27 -0.04
N ALA A 52 -3.30 -8.30 -0.06
CA ALA A 52 -3.01 -7.50 1.12
C ALA A 52 -4.22 -6.66 1.56
N LEU A 53 -4.92 -6.03 0.63
CA LEU A 53 -6.13 -5.25 0.90
C LEU A 53 -7.25 -6.14 1.43
N ASP A 54 -7.47 -7.33 0.88
CA ASP A 54 -8.47 -8.27 1.37
C ASP A 54 -8.18 -8.71 2.81
N PHE A 55 -6.91 -8.92 3.14
CA PHE A 55 -6.50 -9.22 4.51
C PHE A 55 -6.67 -8.00 5.45
N LEU A 56 -6.28 -6.81 5.01
CA LEU A 56 -6.25 -5.62 5.86
C LEU A 56 -7.62 -5.00 6.07
N THR A 57 -8.45 -4.88 5.02
CA THR A 57 -9.71 -4.12 5.00
C THR A 57 -10.63 -4.41 6.20
N PRO A 58 -11.05 -5.67 6.46
CA PRO A 58 -11.94 -5.94 7.59
C PRO A 58 -11.29 -5.62 8.95
N ARG A 59 -9.96 -5.74 9.05
CA ARG A 59 -9.22 -5.51 10.29
C ARG A 59 -8.99 -4.03 10.55
N VAL A 60 -8.66 -3.24 9.53
CA VAL A 60 -8.48 -1.80 9.71
C VAL A 60 -9.82 -1.13 10.00
N GLN A 61 -10.89 -1.49 9.29
CA GLN A 61 -12.21 -0.91 9.53
C GLN A 61 -12.74 -1.22 10.92
N ALA A 62 -12.56 -2.46 11.41
CA ALA A 62 -13.08 -2.85 12.72
C ALA A 62 -12.20 -2.43 13.90
N LEU A 63 -10.87 -2.40 13.73
CA LEU A 63 -9.95 -2.30 14.87
C LEU A 63 -9.26 -0.94 14.97
N THR A 64 -9.19 -0.16 13.90
CA THR A 64 -8.41 1.08 13.92
C THR A 64 -9.25 2.31 14.20
N GLN A 65 -10.56 2.30 13.92
CA GLN A 65 -11.42 3.45 14.15
C GLN A 65 -12.48 3.15 15.21
N ALA A 66 -12.73 4.12 16.08
CA ALA A 66 -13.87 4.16 16.99
C ALA A 66 -14.51 5.55 16.95
N GLN A 67 -15.77 5.62 17.36
CA GLN A 67 -16.50 6.89 17.49
C GLN A 67 -16.58 7.29 18.96
N ASN A 68 -16.34 8.57 19.24
CA ASN A 68 -16.63 9.13 20.56
C ASN A 68 -18.15 9.39 20.71
N PRO A 69 -18.65 9.75 21.91
CA PRO A 69 -20.07 10.07 22.12
C PRO A 69 -20.58 11.27 21.30
N TYR A 70 -19.69 12.08 20.72
CA TYR A 70 -20.01 13.23 19.88
C TYR A 70 -19.99 12.89 18.37
N GLY A 71 -19.67 11.65 18.00
CA GLY A 71 -19.60 11.17 16.62
C GLY A 71 -18.26 11.34 15.92
N ASP A 72 -17.21 11.84 16.60
CA ASP A 72 -15.88 11.98 15.99
C ASP A 72 -15.16 10.64 15.93
N ASN A 73 -14.56 10.36 14.78
CA ASN A 73 -13.70 9.19 14.58
C ASN A 73 -12.32 9.43 15.21
N TYR A 74 -11.83 8.45 15.98
CA TYR A 74 -10.48 8.44 16.54
C TYR A 74 -9.85 7.04 16.45
N PHE A 75 -8.54 6.96 16.67
CA PHE A 75 -7.79 5.71 16.63
C PHE A 75 -7.50 5.19 18.05
N PRO A 76 -8.28 4.21 18.58
CA PRO A 76 -8.13 3.74 19.96
C PRO A 76 -6.92 2.84 20.18
N ILE A 77 -6.43 2.17 19.13
CA ILE A 77 -5.31 1.22 19.22
C ILE A 77 -4.01 1.94 18.89
N TYR A 78 -2.97 1.69 19.70
CA TYR A 78 -1.62 2.18 19.43
C TYR A 78 -1.18 1.77 18.01
N LYS A 79 -0.76 2.76 17.20
CA LYS A 79 -0.40 2.60 15.78
C LYS A 79 -1.53 2.10 14.87
N GLY A 80 -2.78 2.15 15.32
CA GLY A 80 -3.96 1.88 14.49
C GLY A 80 -4.06 2.83 13.30
N GLU A 81 -3.77 4.13 13.50
CA GLU A 81 -3.72 5.12 12.42
C GLU A 81 -2.71 4.76 11.34
N ALA A 82 -1.51 4.31 11.74
CA ALA A 82 -0.46 3.95 10.79
C ALA A 82 -0.88 2.76 9.91
N PHE A 83 -1.56 1.76 10.47
CA PHE A 83 -2.13 0.65 9.69
C PHE A 83 -3.25 1.10 8.77
N TYR A 84 -4.15 1.95 9.25
CA TYR A 84 -5.24 2.49 8.43
C TYR A 84 -4.70 3.28 7.23
N LYS A 85 -3.74 4.17 7.48
CA LYS A 85 -3.14 4.99 6.44
C LYS A 85 -2.26 4.16 5.50
N LEU A 86 -1.55 3.14 5.98
CA LEU A 86 -0.86 2.21 5.09
C LEU A 86 -1.84 1.52 4.13
N TRP A 87 -2.96 1.00 4.64
CA TRP A 87 -4.01 0.38 3.84
C TRP A 87 -4.60 1.35 2.80
N GLU A 88 -4.95 2.57 3.21
CA GLU A 88 -5.49 3.62 2.34
C GLU A 88 -4.54 3.90 1.17
N GLN A 89 -3.24 4.03 1.45
CA GLN A 89 -2.26 4.32 0.41
C GLN A 89 -2.00 3.12 -0.50
N LEU A 90 -2.00 1.89 0.01
CA LEU A 90 -1.93 0.69 -0.84
C LEU A 90 -3.14 0.58 -1.78
N SER A 91 -4.33 0.94 -1.30
CA SER A 91 -5.54 1.01 -2.14
C SER A 91 -5.39 2.01 -3.28
N ASN A 92 -4.88 3.21 -2.97
CA ASN A 92 -4.63 4.25 -3.99
C ASN A 92 -3.57 3.82 -5.01
N VAL A 93 -2.50 3.15 -4.57
CA VAL A 93 -1.46 2.62 -5.47
C VAL A 93 -2.07 1.58 -6.40
N ASN A 94 -2.86 0.64 -5.88
CA ASN A 94 -3.50 -0.39 -6.69
C ASN A 94 -4.44 0.20 -7.74
N ALA A 95 -5.31 1.12 -7.32
CA ALA A 95 -6.25 1.80 -8.20
C ALA A 95 -5.53 2.58 -9.31
N GLY A 96 -4.45 3.29 -8.98
CA GLY A 96 -3.68 4.03 -9.97
C GLY A 96 -2.95 3.13 -10.97
N ILE A 97 -2.38 2.00 -10.53
CA ILE A 97 -1.77 1.02 -11.45
C ILE A 97 -2.86 0.44 -12.37
N LEU A 98 -3.99 -0.01 -11.84
CA LEU A 98 -5.08 -0.60 -12.64
C LEU A 98 -5.71 0.40 -13.61
N ALA A 99 -5.71 1.69 -13.29
CA ALA A 99 -6.14 2.75 -14.18
C ALA A 99 -5.06 3.22 -15.18
N HIS A 100 -3.91 2.52 -15.23
CA HIS A 100 -2.75 2.84 -16.06
C HIS A 100 -2.29 4.30 -15.85
N GLN A 101 -2.40 4.80 -14.63
CA GLN A 101 -1.94 6.14 -14.30
C GLN A 101 -0.41 6.18 -14.31
N PRO A 102 0.17 7.29 -14.80
CA PRO A 102 1.59 7.54 -14.71
C PRO A 102 2.18 7.38 -13.29
N ASP A 103 3.48 7.21 -13.22
CA ASP A 103 4.23 7.10 -11.97
C ASP A 103 4.10 8.35 -11.13
N TRP A 104 4.17 9.54 -11.72
CA TRP A 104 4.02 10.79 -10.98
C TRP A 104 2.67 10.89 -10.25
N PHE A 105 1.62 10.23 -10.73
CA PHE A 105 0.31 10.19 -10.09
C PHE A 105 0.28 9.22 -8.89
N THR A 106 0.93 8.06 -9.00
CA THR A 106 0.93 7.01 -7.97
C THR A 106 2.07 7.14 -6.97
N ALA A 107 3.16 7.81 -7.32
CA ALA A 107 4.37 7.97 -6.50
C ALA A 107 4.11 8.65 -5.15
N PRO A 108 3.27 9.70 -5.02
CA PRO A 108 2.92 10.25 -3.72
C PRO A 108 2.29 9.22 -2.80
N SER A 109 1.42 8.35 -3.32
CA SER A 109 0.80 7.27 -2.55
C SER A 109 1.82 6.20 -2.14
N VAL A 110 2.74 5.84 -3.04
CA VAL A 110 3.83 4.91 -2.69
C VAL A 110 4.72 5.47 -1.58
N GLN A 111 5.14 6.73 -1.68
CA GLN A 111 5.96 7.37 -0.64
C GLN A 111 5.23 7.42 0.71
N LYS A 112 3.93 7.75 0.71
CA LYS A 112 3.12 7.73 1.93
C LYS A 112 2.99 6.30 2.50
N ALA A 113 2.77 5.29 1.67
CA ALA A 113 2.75 3.89 2.11
C ALA A 113 4.09 3.47 2.75
N GLN A 114 5.22 3.90 2.19
CA GLN A 114 6.54 3.67 2.77
C GLN A 114 6.73 4.39 4.11
N ARG A 115 6.25 5.64 4.20
CA ARG A 115 6.29 6.43 5.45
C ARG A 115 5.52 5.75 6.58
N TRP A 116 4.31 5.25 6.30
CA TRP A 116 3.48 4.58 7.31
C TRP A 116 4.02 3.21 7.71
N GLY A 117 4.56 2.43 6.77
CA GLY A 117 5.28 1.21 7.14
C GLY A 117 6.52 1.50 8.00
N SER A 118 7.30 2.53 7.66
CA SER A 118 8.43 2.96 8.50
C SER A 118 7.98 3.34 9.91
N ASP A 119 6.82 3.98 10.06
CA ASP A 119 6.25 4.31 11.36
C ASP A 119 5.86 3.07 12.17
N ILE A 120 5.24 2.07 11.54
CA ILE A 120 4.94 0.76 12.16
C ILE A 120 6.24 0.08 12.61
N TYR A 121 7.24 0.00 11.73
CA TYR A 121 8.52 -0.63 12.05
C TYR A 121 9.24 0.06 13.22
N ARG A 122 9.40 1.39 13.16
CA ARG A 122 10.10 2.16 14.20
C ARG A 122 9.40 2.12 15.55
N SER A 123 8.08 1.93 15.56
CA SER A 123 7.30 1.81 16.80
C SER A 123 7.45 0.47 17.51
N ARG A 124 8.04 -0.55 16.86
CA ARG A 124 8.14 -1.92 17.37
C ARG A 124 6.80 -2.57 17.74
N VAL A 125 5.67 -2.03 17.27
CA VAL A 125 4.31 -2.52 17.63
C VAL A 125 4.07 -3.99 17.24
N CYS A 126 4.81 -4.51 16.26
CA CYS A 126 4.68 -5.88 15.78
C CYS A 126 5.75 -6.85 16.33
N GLU A 127 6.51 -6.44 17.33
CA GLU A 127 7.53 -7.26 18.03
C GLU A 127 7.10 -7.64 19.46
N GLN A 128 5.86 -7.29 19.83
CA GLN A 128 5.27 -7.60 21.14
C GLN A 128 4.78 -9.04 21.21
#